data_AF-A0A858R950-F1
#
_entry.id   AF-A0A858R950-F1
#
_cell.length_a   1.000
_cell.length_b   1.000
_cell.length_c   1.000
_cell.angle_alpha   90.00
_cell.angle_beta   90.00
_cell.angle_gamma   90.00
#
_symmetry.space_group_name_H-M   'P 1'
#
loop_
_entity.id
_entity.type
_entity.pdbx_description
1 polymer ?
#
loop_
_entity_poly.entity_id
_entity_poly.type
_entity_poly.pdbx_seq_one_letter_code
_entity_poly.pdbx_strand_id
1 'polypeptide(L)'
;MVDKLWKNSETVAANARESALRLLELLGRLGETCAITQQTFVRSFSDICRRAILASETVRSVAKGESRAYLLIPYSQVKALNSHFSEVNNNLKAALNSFNSAMQAGQPVRYEPSNQHLYSSNGNAYNFGESLRQVEQNIDNLFAALAPVLVISRPKSVADFSDALDKISKNVEMSATAARVANEKSSEVAAHIAELETLRSRNLALAEELKLLHEQCDLYKRQIDDLAGKSNAQFSKLENIIERAIVLDADAKALHERMVGFDRKLSSREKEIESGRKTIAEVSQILKATGKEAENLVVQAKEVLGTATAAGLSESFIKEKASLDEKLGRLRKSIYVSIGFLFLSVLIATNSLPFLKEVISLPSVGSATGETNEVLKFISGMAIRIAIMFPSLVLTAFNINQYRQNFLLREQYAYKYTVAASIDGFRKQAPNHDQAMAAAAFEELLFNPITALKSIPQRQNTYISEIIAPITAAAKAAMKKRSDETESSEQENNKAA
;
A
#
# COMPACT_ATOMS: atom_id res chain seq x y z
N MET A 1 65.14 -101.04 58.99
CA MET A 1 63.79 -100.74 58.45
C MET A 1 63.24 -99.42 58.99
N VAL A 2 63.18 -99.24 60.31
CA VAL A 2 62.76 -97.98 60.97
C VAL A 2 63.58 -96.76 60.52
N ASP A 3 64.92 -96.86 60.46
CA ASP A 3 65.80 -95.78 59.96
C ASP A 3 65.46 -95.33 58.52
N LYS A 4 65.21 -96.29 57.62
CA LYS A 4 64.84 -96.00 56.22
C LYS A 4 63.48 -95.31 56.12
N LEU A 5 62.51 -95.71 56.94
CA LEU A 5 61.21 -95.03 57.00
C LEU A 5 61.33 -93.64 57.64
N TRP A 6 62.17 -93.48 58.65
CA TRP A 6 62.35 -92.19 59.31
C TRP A 6 62.98 -91.15 58.38
N LYS A 7 63.99 -91.54 57.60
CA LYS A 7 64.55 -90.72 56.51
C LYS A 7 63.52 -90.35 55.45
N ASN A 8 62.59 -91.27 55.15
CA ASN A 8 61.47 -90.97 54.27
C ASN A 8 60.52 -89.93 54.90
N SER A 9 60.15 -90.10 56.18
CA SER A 9 59.34 -89.14 56.93
C SER A 9 59.98 -87.75 56.98
N GLU A 10 61.31 -87.66 57.16
CA GLU A 10 62.04 -86.38 57.09
C GLU A 10 61.93 -85.73 55.70
N THR A 11 62.07 -86.52 54.64
CA THR A 11 61.96 -86.04 53.26
C THR A 11 60.53 -85.55 52.96
N VAL A 12 59.51 -86.30 53.38
CA VAL A 12 58.11 -85.91 53.18
C VAL A 12 57.74 -84.69 54.03
N ALA A 13 58.24 -84.60 55.26
CA ALA A 13 58.07 -83.41 56.11
C ALA A 13 58.75 -82.17 55.51
N ALA A 14 59.93 -82.32 54.90
CA ALA A 14 60.59 -81.23 54.18
C ALA A 14 59.77 -80.75 52.98
N ASN A 15 59.18 -81.67 52.20
CA ASN A 15 58.30 -81.34 51.08
C ASN A 15 57.00 -80.64 51.54
N ALA A 16 56.42 -81.10 52.67
CA ALA A 16 55.23 -80.48 53.25
C ALA A 16 55.52 -79.04 53.71
N ARG A 17 56.67 -78.83 54.39
CA ARG A 17 57.17 -77.51 54.78
C ARG A 17 57.35 -76.60 53.56
N GLU A 18 58.00 -77.08 52.51
CA GLU A 18 58.23 -76.27 51.31
C GLU A 18 56.91 -75.86 50.65
N SER A 19 55.96 -76.79 50.55
CA SER A 19 54.61 -76.51 50.03
C SER A 19 53.89 -75.46 50.88
N ALA A 20 53.96 -75.56 52.22
CA ALA A 20 53.37 -74.59 53.13
C ALA A 20 54.04 -73.19 53.02
N LEU A 21 55.36 -73.12 52.83
CA LEU A 21 56.08 -71.86 52.67
C LEU A 21 55.74 -71.15 51.35
N ARG A 22 55.70 -71.88 50.24
CA ARG A 22 55.28 -71.33 48.93
C ARG A 22 53.86 -70.78 48.99
N LEU A 23 53.02 -71.50 49.72
CA LEU A 23 51.62 -71.16 49.88
C LEU A 23 51.44 -69.89 50.77
N LEU A 24 52.22 -69.76 51.84
CA LEU A 24 52.31 -68.53 52.65
C LEU A 24 52.80 -67.32 51.84
N GLU A 25 53.79 -67.51 50.97
CA GLU A 25 54.31 -66.44 50.10
C GLU A 25 53.22 -65.91 49.15
N LEU A 26 52.45 -66.82 48.54
CA LEU A 26 51.34 -66.46 47.65
C LEU A 26 50.21 -65.73 48.38
N LEU A 27 49.91 -66.11 49.63
CA LEU A 27 48.95 -65.37 50.44
C LEU A 27 49.43 -63.98 50.85
N GLY A 28 50.74 -63.82 51.10
CA GLY A 28 51.34 -62.51 51.34
C GLY A 28 51.08 -61.57 50.18
N ARG A 29 51.33 -62.04 48.94
CA ARG A 29 51.04 -61.28 47.71
C ARG A 29 49.55 -60.96 47.55
N LEU A 30 48.66 -61.90 47.91
CA LEU A 30 47.22 -61.68 47.83
C LEU A 30 46.76 -60.56 48.80
N GLY A 31 47.26 -60.58 50.03
CA GLY A 31 46.96 -59.59 51.06
C GLY A 31 47.40 -58.16 50.70
N GLU A 32 48.44 -58.01 49.89
CA GLU A 32 48.89 -56.72 49.34
C GLU A 32 47.92 -56.17 48.27
N THR A 33 47.23 -57.05 47.54
CA THR A 33 46.37 -56.67 46.41
C THR A 33 44.90 -56.42 46.74
N CYS A 34 44.39 -56.86 47.90
CA CYS A 34 42.96 -56.75 48.22
C CYS A 34 42.72 -56.31 49.67
N ALA A 35 42.27 -55.07 49.86
CA ALA A 35 42.50 -54.34 51.11
C ALA A 35 41.61 -54.68 52.33
N ILE A 36 40.42 -55.31 52.20
CA ILE A 36 39.45 -55.26 53.34
C ILE A 36 38.80 -56.61 53.71
N THR A 37 38.54 -57.53 52.77
CA THR A 37 37.81 -58.80 53.07
C THR A 37 38.71 -60.04 53.21
N GLN A 38 40.03 -59.89 53.05
CA GLN A 38 40.98 -61.02 53.01
C GLN A 38 41.75 -61.26 54.32
N GLN A 39 41.66 -60.38 55.33
CA GLN A 39 42.48 -60.51 56.55
C GLN A 39 42.16 -61.78 57.35
N THR A 40 40.90 -62.20 57.39
CA THR A 40 40.48 -63.45 58.06
C THR A 40 40.92 -64.69 57.29
N PHE A 41 40.85 -64.65 55.95
CA PHE A 41 41.31 -65.74 55.07
C PHE A 41 42.81 -65.98 55.22
N VAL A 42 43.61 -64.90 55.10
CA VAL A 42 45.07 -64.97 55.24
C VAL A 42 45.46 -65.45 56.64
N ARG A 43 44.74 -65.03 57.69
CA ARG A 43 45.05 -65.44 59.07
C ARG A 43 44.78 -66.92 59.33
N SER A 44 43.63 -67.45 58.92
CA SER A 44 43.30 -68.87 59.10
C SER A 44 44.25 -69.78 58.34
N PHE A 45 44.57 -69.44 57.10
CA PHE A 45 45.43 -70.24 56.24
C PHE A 45 46.91 -70.13 56.62
N SER A 46 47.33 -68.97 57.12
CA SER A 46 48.66 -68.77 57.70
C SER A 46 48.86 -69.64 58.94
N ASP A 47 47.83 -69.77 59.80
CA ASP A 47 47.88 -70.61 60.97
C ASP A 47 48.03 -72.10 60.60
N ILE A 48 47.23 -72.59 59.65
CA ILE A 48 47.34 -73.96 59.12
C ILE A 48 48.75 -74.24 58.57
N CYS A 49 49.31 -73.33 57.78
CA CYS A 49 50.67 -73.48 57.23
C CYS A 49 51.74 -73.47 58.34
N ARG A 50 51.62 -72.60 59.34
CA ARG A 50 52.53 -72.55 60.50
C ARG A 50 52.49 -73.83 61.31
N ARG A 51 51.29 -74.39 61.53
CA ARG A 51 51.11 -75.68 62.22
C ARG A 51 51.77 -76.84 61.45
N ALA A 52 51.63 -76.88 60.13
CA ALA A 52 52.33 -77.86 59.28
C ALA A 52 53.86 -77.70 59.32
N ILE A 53 54.36 -76.46 59.29
CA ILE A 53 55.80 -76.16 59.41
C ILE A 53 56.32 -76.61 60.77
N LEU A 54 55.62 -76.28 61.86
CA LEU A 54 55.99 -76.66 63.22
C LEU A 54 56.06 -78.17 63.37
N ALA A 55 55.06 -78.91 62.88
CA ALA A 55 55.06 -80.37 62.91
C ALA A 55 56.25 -80.95 62.13
N SER A 56 56.54 -80.38 60.95
CA SER A 56 57.68 -80.80 60.12
C SER A 56 59.04 -80.52 60.78
N GLU A 57 59.19 -79.36 61.42
CA GLU A 57 60.40 -78.98 62.16
C GLU A 57 60.60 -79.83 63.40
N THR A 58 59.52 -80.16 64.09
CA THR A 58 59.57 -81.03 65.26
C THR A 58 60.05 -82.43 64.89
N VAL A 59 59.59 -82.98 63.77
CA VAL A 59 60.05 -84.30 63.31
C VAL A 59 61.51 -84.25 62.86
N ARG A 60 61.91 -83.15 62.21
CA ARG A 60 63.31 -82.93 61.82
C ARG A 60 64.23 -82.72 63.03
N SER A 61 63.79 -82.05 64.09
CA SER A 61 64.59 -81.87 65.30
C SER A 61 64.78 -83.19 66.04
N VAL A 62 63.74 -84.03 66.08
CA VAL A 62 63.83 -85.42 66.58
C VAL A 62 64.80 -86.24 65.74
N ALA A 63 64.84 -86.06 64.41
CA ALA A 63 65.77 -86.74 63.52
C ALA A 63 67.24 -86.29 63.70
N LYS A 64 67.46 -85.00 63.96
CA LYS A 64 68.78 -84.40 64.14
C LYS A 64 69.38 -84.61 65.53
N GLY A 65 68.58 -85.01 66.51
CA GLY A 65 69.06 -85.25 67.87
C GLY A 65 70.17 -86.30 67.91
N GLU A 66 71.22 -86.03 68.69
CA GLU A 66 72.35 -86.97 68.89
C GLU A 66 71.90 -88.32 69.49
N SER A 67 70.77 -88.30 70.21
CA SER A 67 70.14 -89.50 70.73
C SER A 67 69.41 -90.25 69.61
N ARG A 68 69.90 -91.44 69.24
CA ARG A 68 69.19 -92.40 68.37
C ARG A 68 67.91 -92.96 69.02
N ALA A 69 67.33 -92.30 70.02
CA ALA A 69 66.09 -92.67 70.69
C ALA A 69 64.90 -92.83 69.72
N TYR A 70 64.95 -92.19 68.54
CA TYR A 70 63.95 -92.42 67.50
C TYR A 70 63.92 -93.88 66.98
N LEU A 71 64.99 -94.67 67.16
CA LEU A 71 65.01 -96.11 66.84
C LEU A 71 64.07 -96.93 67.73
N LEU A 72 63.69 -96.40 68.91
CA LEU A 72 62.77 -97.04 69.85
C LEU A 72 61.30 -96.74 69.53
N ILE A 73 61.03 -95.86 68.57
CA ILE A 73 59.66 -95.54 68.16
C ILE A 73 59.08 -96.76 67.43
N PRO A 74 57.87 -97.24 67.82
CA PRO A 74 57.21 -98.33 67.12
C PRO A 74 57.07 -98.06 65.62
N TYR A 75 57.39 -99.05 64.79
CA TYR A 75 57.31 -98.95 63.33
C TYR A 75 55.95 -98.45 62.83
N SER A 76 54.86 -98.86 63.47
CA SER A 76 53.50 -98.43 63.15
C SER A 76 53.30 -96.91 63.31
N GLN A 77 53.91 -96.30 64.33
CA GLN A 77 53.83 -94.86 64.58
C GLN A 77 54.63 -94.08 63.54
N VAL A 78 55.83 -94.54 63.18
CA VAL A 78 56.63 -93.92 62.11
C VAL A 78 55.91 -94.01 60.76
N LYS A 79 55.25 -95.15 60.47
CA LYS A 79 54.45 -95.34 59.25
C LYS A 79 53.23 -94.40 59.22
N ALA A 80 52.51 -94.27 60.33
CA ALA A 80 51.38 -93.36 60.45
C ALA A 80 51.81 -91.90 60.25
N LEU A 81 52.89 -91.48 60.92
CA LEU A 81 53.48 -90.15 60.76
C LEU A 81 53.82 -89.86 59.30
N ASN A 82 54.42 -90.81 58.59
CA ASN A 82 54.74 -90.66 57.18
C ASN A 82 53.49 -90.56 56.28
N SER A 83 52.45 -91.36 56.56
CA SER A 83 51.16 -91.28 55.86
C SER A 83 50.54 -89.89 56.01
N HIS A 84 50.45 -89.39 57.24
CA HIS A 84 49.87 -88.08 57.52
C HIS A 84 50.68 -86.93 56.92
N PHE A 85 52.01 -86.99 56.94
CA PHE A 85 52.82 -85.99 56.21
C PHE A 85 52.59 -86.05 54.71
N SER A 86 52.42 -87.24 54.12
CA SER A 86 52.13 -87.38 52.70
C SER A 86 50.75 -86.81 52.37
N GLU A 87 49.75 -87.06 53.21
CA GLU A 87 48.39 -86.52 53.08
C GLU A 87 48.39 -84.98 53.20
N VAL A 88 49.04 -84.43 54.23
CA VAL A 88 49.22 -82.98 54.40
C VAL A 88 49.89 -82.36 53.17
N ASN A 89 50.98 -82.96 52.69
CA ASN A 89 51.70 -82.47 51.51
C ASN A 89 50.84 -82.51 50.24
N ASN A 90 50.10 -83.60 50.01
CA ASN A 90 49.23 -83.75 48.85
C ASN A 90 48.09 -82.73 48.87
N ASN A 91 47.47 -82.50 50.03
CA ASN A 91 46.38 -81.54 50.17
C ASN A 91 46.87 -80.09 50.09
N LEU A 92 48.06 -79.78 50.63
CA LEU A 92 48.71 -78.48 50.44
C LEU A 92 49.02 -78.22 48.96
N LYS A 93 49.50 -79.23 48.21
CA LYS A 93 49.70 -79.11 46.76
C LYS A 93 48.38 -78.91 46.01
N ALA A 94 47.32 -79.60 46.40
CA ALA A 94 45.98 -79.41 45.81
C ALA A 94 45.45 -77.98 46.05
N ALA A 95 45.60 -77.46 47.27
CA ALA A 95 45.26 -76.07 47.59
C ALA A 95 46.11 -75.07 46.78
N LEU A 96 47.41 -75.31 46.68
CA LEU A 96 48.34 -74.51 45.88
C LEU A 96 47.96 -74.49 44.39
N ASN A 97 47.63 -75.65 43.81
CA ASN A 97 47.21 -75.75 42.41
C ASN A 97 45.88 -75.05 42.16
N SER A 98 44.92 -75.16 43.09
CA SER A 98 43.64 -74.45 43.03
C SER A 98 43.85 -72.93 43.07
N PHE A 99 44.78 -72.48 43.91
CA PHE A 99 45.15 -71.07 44.01
C PHE A 99 45.80 -70.56 42.73
N ASN A 100 46.78 -71.28 42.19
CA ASN A 100 47.43 -70.93 40.92
C ASN A 100 46.43 -70.91 39.76
N SER A 101 45.47 -71.84 39.74
CA SER A 101 44.41 -71.87 38.73
C SER A 101 43.48 -70.65 38.85
N ALA A 102 43.13 -70.24 40.07
CA ALA A 102 42.35 -69.03 40.31
C ALA A 102 43.10 -67.77 39.84
N MET A 103 44.40 -67.68 40.11
CA MET A 103 45.25 -66.55 39.67
C MET A 103 45.42 -66.50 38.15
N GLN A 104 45.52 -67.64 37.47
CA GLN A 104 45.59 -67.71 36.02
C GLN A 104 44.27 -67.32 35.34
N ALA A 105 43.14 -67.60 35.98
CA ALA A 105 41.81 -67.26 35.48
C ALA A 105 41.41 -65.79 35.72
N GLY A 106 42.30 -64.95 36.26
CA GLY A 106 42.07 -63.53 36.49
C GLY A 106 42.36 -63.11 37.93
N GLN A 107 42.48 -61.80 38.19
CA GLN A 107 42.73 -61.34 39.55
C GLN A 107 41.56 -61.73 40.47
N PRO A 108 41.82 -62.27 41.66
CA PRO A 108 40.77 -62.61 42.61
C PRO A 108 40.08 -61.34 43.09
N VAL A 109 38.77 -61.24 42.85
CA VAL A 109 37.97 -60.03 43.12
C VAL A 109 37.26 -60.12 44.46
N ARG A 110 36.80 -61.32 44.83
CA ARG A 110 35.97 -61.50 46.03
C ARG A 110 36.28 -62.83 46.70
N TYR A 111 36.46 -62.80 48.01
CA TYR A 111 36.49 -63.98 48.86
C TYR A 111 35.21 -64.03 49.70
N GLU A 112 34.58 -65.20 49.78
CA GLU A 112 33.38 -65.42 50.59
C GLU A 112 33.74 -66.32 51.79
N PRO A 113 33.80 -65.77 53.02
CA PRO A 113 34.26 -66.51 54.19
C PRO A 113 33.35 -67.68 54.60
N SER A 114 32.04 -67.58 54.35
CA SER A 114 31.05 -68.58 54.79
C SER A 114 31.21 -69.94 54.11
N ASN A 115 31.67 -69.95 52.86
CA ASN A 115 31.83 -71.14 52.05
C ASN A 115 33.28 -71.36 51.59
N GLN A 116 34.21 -70.47 51.96
CA GLN A 116 35.61 -70.49 51.56
C GLN A 116 35.81 -70.51 50.03
N HIS A 117 34.93 -69.81 49.28
CA HIS A 117 35.06 -69.65 47.83
C HIS A 117 35.83 -68.38 47.48
N LEU A 118 36.73 -68.50 46.51
CA LEU A 118 37.39 -67.37 45.86
C LEU A 118 36.77 -67.17 44.48
N TYR A 119 36.30 -65.96 44.20
CA TYR A 119 35.76 -65.58 42.91
C TYR A 119 36.82 -64.82 42.11
N SER A 120 37.15 -65.35 40.94
CA SER A 120 38.00 -64.67 39.96
C SER A 120 37.26 -63.50 39.30
N SER A 121 38.00 -62.59 38.67
CA SER A 121 37.43 -61.50 37.85
C SER A 121 36.52 -62.01 36.72
N ASN A 122 36.71 -63.26 36.29
CA ASN A 122 35.92 -63.88 35.24
C ASN A 122 34.62 -64.52 35.75
N GLY A 123 34.31 -64.38 37.04
CA GLY A 123 33.09 -64.92 37.66
C GLY A 123 33.18 -66.41 38.05
N ASN A 124 34.29 -67.09 37.74
CA ASN A 124 34.52 -68.47 38.19
C ASN A 124 34.77 -68.52 39.70
N ALA A 125 34.11 -69.46 40.37
CA ALA A 125 34.27 -69.73 41.79
C ALA A 125 35.21 -70.92 42.03
N TYR A 126 36.20 -70.75 42.89
CA TYR A 126 37.17 -71.77 43.28
C TYR A 126 36.95 -72.11 44.75
N ASN A 127 36.59 -73.37 45.04
CA ASN A 127 36.32 -73.84 46.40
C ASN A 127 37.62 -74.29 47.08
N PHE A 128 38.04 -73.57 48.13
CA PHE A 128 39.21 -73.93 48.94
C PHE A 128 38.83 -74.68 50.22
N GLY A 129 37.55 -74.67 50.59
CA GLY A 129 37.08 -75.18 51.87
C GLY A 129 37.37 -76.65 52.09
N GLU A 130 37.17 -77.45 51.05
CA GLU A 130 37.39 -78.90 51.15
C GLU A 130 38.87 -79.23 51.33
N SER A 131 39.75 -78.65 50.52
CA SER A 131 41.20 -78.87 50.65
C SER A 131 41.72 -78.38 51.99
N LEU A 132 41.21 -77.26 52.50
CA LEU A 132 41.64 -76.68 53.77
C LEU A 132 41.24 -77.51 54.98
N ARG A 133 39.98 -77.92 55.02
CA ARG A 133 39.47 -78.79 56.07
C ARG A 133 40.22 -80.11 56.11
N GLN A 134 40.57 -80.66 54.93
CA GLN A 134 41.40 -81.85 54.83
C GLN A 134 42.84 -81.61 55.31
N VAL A 135 43.45 -80.46 55.03
CA VAL A 135 44.78 -80.11 55.57
C VAL A 135 44.71 -80.00 57.10
N GLU A 136 43.72 -79.29 57.64
CA GLU A 136 43.55 -79.10 59.08
C GLU A 136 43.37 -80.44 59.82
N GLN A 137 42.45 -81.28 59.33
CA GLN A 137 42.21 -82.61 59.90
C GLN A 137 43.47 -83.49 59.86
N ASN A 138 44.23 -83.44 58.76
CA ASN A 138 45.47 -84.22 58.66
C ASN A 138 46.61 -83.65 59.51
N ILE A 139 46.63 -82.35 59.77
CA ILE A 139 47.54 -81.74 60.74
C ILE A 139 47.19 -82.18 62.17
N ASP A 140 45.91 -82.24 62.53
CA ASP A 140 45.48 -82.75 63.85
C ASP A 140 45.88 -84.22 64.02
N ASN A 141 45.63 -85.05 63.00
CA ASN A 141 46.06 -86.44 62.97
C ASN A 141 47.59 -86.57 63.05
N LEU A 142 48.31 -85.67 62.38
CA LEU A 142 49.77 -85.60 62.44
C LEU A 142 50.27 -85.27 63.85
N PHE A 143 49.68 -84.28 64.53
CA PHE A 143 50.03 -83.96 65.92
C PHE A 143 49.69 -85.11 66.88
N ALA A 144 48.56 -85.78 66.68
CA ALA A 144 48.19 -86.97 67.45
C ALA A 144 49.22 -88.11 67.27
N ALA A 145 49.71 -88.33 66.05
CA ALA A 145 50.78 -89.30 65.76
C ALA A 145 52.16 -88.84 66.27
N LEU A 146 52.39 -87.53 66.35
CA LEU A 146 53.64 -86.93 66.82
C LEU A 146 53.78 -86.93 68.34
N ALA A 147 52.68 -86.83 69.08
CA ALA A 147 52.68 -86.83 70.54
C ALA A 147 53.41 -88.04 71.16
N PRO A 148 53.12 -89.31 70.81
CA PRO A 148 53.84 -90.45 71.37
C PRO A 148 55.31 -90.49 70.94
N VAL A 149 55.61 -90.03 69.72
CA VAL A 149 56.98 -89.88 69.22
C VAL A 149 57.79 -88.94 70.11
N LEU A 150 57.22 -87.78 70.47
CA LEU A 150 57.86 -86.78 71.32
C LEU A 150 58.12 -87.26 72.75
N VAL A 151 57.19 -88.04 73.31
CA VAL A 151 57.33 -88.62 74.65
C VAL A 151 58.49 -89.62 74.68
N ILE A 152 58.65 -90.42 73.63
CA ILE A 152 59.72 -91.42 73.52
C ILE A 152 61.06 -90.76 73.18
N SER A 153 61.05 -89.68 72.37
CA SER A 153 62.25 -89.04 71.87
C SER A 153 62.88 -88.00 72.82
N ARG A 154 62.25 -87.67 73.95
CA ARG A 154 62.84 -86.78 74.97
C ARG A 154 63.71 -87.59 75.94
N PRO A 155 65.06 -87.50 75.89
CA PRO A 155 65.90 -88.03 76.95
C PRO A 155 65.67 -87.23 78.24
N LYS A 156 65.42 -87.96 79.32
CA LYS A 156 65.08 -87.50 80.67
C LYS A 156 66.13 -86.55 81.27
N SER A 157 65.65 -85.50 81.92
CA SER A 157 66.32 -84.84 83.04
C SER A 157 65.24 -84.23 83.94
N VAL A 158 65.02 -84.83 85.12
CA VAL A 158 64.06 -84.38 86.14
C VAL A 158 64.64 -83.20 86.97
N ALA A 159 65.90 -82.83 86.72
CA ALA A 159 66.55 -81.68 87.34
C ALA A 159 65.95 -80.33 86.90
N ASP A 160 65.26 -80.29 85.75
CA ASP A 160 64.62 -79.08 85.24
C ASP A 160 63.26 -78.80 85.88
N PHE A 161 62.69 -79.70 86.69
CA PHE A 161 61.35 -79.48 87.25
C PHE A 161 61.33 -78.47 88.40
N SER A 162 62.35 -78.46 89.25
CA SER A 162 62.51 -77.44 90.31
C SER A 162 62.83 -76.07 89.72
N ASP A 163 63.71 -76.06 88.72
CA ASP A 163 64.09 -74.85 87.98
C ASP A 163 62.90 -74.32 87.14
N ALA A 164 62.08 -75.23 86.61
CA ALA A 164 60.82 -74.91 85.97
C ALA A 164 59.77 -74.44 86.99
N LEU A 165 59.71 -74.98 88.21
CA LEU A 165 58.78 -74.54 89.26
C LEU A 165 59.10 -73.12 89.75
N ASP A 166 60.37 -72.77 89.93
CA ASP A 166 60.78 -71.39 90.25
C ASP A 166 60.52 -70.45 89.08
N LYS A 167 60.81 -70.88 87.85
CA LYS A 167 60.43 -70.13 86.64
C LYS A 167 58.92 -70.01 86.52
N ILE A 168 58.13 -71.02 86.91
CA ILE A 168 56.67 -70.99 86.93
C ILE A 168 56.18 -70.02 88.00
N SER A 169 56.71 -70.06 89.23
CA SER A 169 56.34 -69.14 90.31
C SER A 169 56.62 -67.68 89.93
N LYS A 170 57.81 -67.41 89.38
CA LYS A 170 58.17 -66.09 88.85
C LYS A 170 57.31 -65.70 87.66
N ASN A 171 57.00 -66.63 86.77
CA ASN A 171 56.07 -66.40 85.66
C ASN A 171 54.63 -66.18 86.15
N VAL A 172 54.21 -66.76 87.28
CA VAL A 172 52.89 -66.56 87.88
C VAL A 172 52.80 -65.17 88.52
N GLU A 173 53.84 -64.69 89.21
CA GLU A 173 53.89 -63.31 89.71
C GLU A 173 53.96 -62.28 88.57
N MET A 174 54.79 -62.54 87.55
CA MET A 174 54.82 -61.74 86.33
C MET A 174 53.48 -61.79 85.58
N SER A 175 52.79 -62.94 85.58
CA SER A 175 51.47 -63.09 84.98
C SER A 175 50.40 -62.38 85.81
N ALA A 176 50.50 -62.34 87.14
CA ALA A 176 49.56 -61.64 88.02
C ALA A 176 49.71 -60.12 87.90
N THR A 177 50.95 -59.63 87.83
CA THR A 177 51.24 -58.21 87.55
C THR A 177 50.83 -57.82 86.13
N ALA A 178 51.13 -58.65 85.13
CA ALA A 178 50.66 -58.47 83.76
C ALA A 178 49.13 -58.50 83.67
N ALA A 179 48.44 -59.37 84.42
CA ALA A 179 46.99 -59.41 84.50
C ALA A 179 46.41 -58.14 85.15
N ARG A 180 47.07 -57.58 86.17
CA ARG A 180 46.65 -56.32 86.80
C ARG A 180 46.80 -55.14 85.85
N VAL A 181 47.93 -55.04 85.15
CA VAL A 181 48.17 -54.02 84.11
C VAL A 181 47.20 -54.21 82.94
N ALA A 182 46.94 -55.46 82.54
CA ALA A 182 45.97 -55.76 81.48
C ALA A 182 44.55 -55.36 81.89
N ASN A 183 44.15 -55.55 83.15
CA ASN A 183 42.85 -55.10 83.64
C ASN A 183 42.74 -53.58 83.72
N GLU A 184 43.78 -52.88 84.17
CA GLU A 184 43.84 -51.41 84.19
C GLU A 184 43.75 -50.85 82.76
N LYS A 185 44.53 -51.40 81.83
CA LYS A 185 44.47 -51.05 80.41
C LYS A 185 43.14 -51.43 79.77
N SER A 186 42.54 -52.55 80.14
CA SER A 186 41.20 -52.93 79.69
C SER A 186 40.14 -51.93 80.17
N SER A 187 40.29 -51.38 81.38
CA SER A 187 39.41 -50.34 81.90
C SER A 187 39.60 -49.00 81.16
N GLU A 188 40.85 -48.61 80.84
CA GLU A 188 41.12 -47.44 79.99
C GLU A 188 40.55 -47.63 78.58
N VAL A 189 40.71 -48.81 77.98
CA VAL A 189 40.14 -49.14 76.67
C VAL A 189 38.61 -49.07 76.71
N ALA A 190 37.96 -49.56 77.77
CA ALA A 190 36.52 -49.44 77.93
C ALA A 190 36.06 -47.97 78.00
N ALA A 191 36.82 -47.11 78.70
CA ALA A 191 36.54 -45.67 78.75
C ALA A 191 36.69 -45.00 77.38
N HIS A 192 37.74 -45.33 76.62
CA HIS A 192 37.91 -44.84 75.24
C HIS A 192 36.85 -45.35 74.28
N ILE A 193 36.37 -46.59 74.44
CA ILE A 193 35.24 -47.12 73.65
C ILE A 193 33.99 -46.28 73.92
N ALA A 194 33.67 -45.98 75.19
CA ALA A 194 32.53 -45.13 75.52
C ALA A 194 32.68 -43.72 74.93
N GLU A 195 33.87 -43.12 74.98
CA GLU A 195 34.14 -41.82 74.35
C GLU A 195 33.96 -41.88 72.82
N LEU A 196 34.49 -42.93 72.16
CA LEU A 196 34.31 -43.14 70.72
C LEU A 196 32.84 -43.34 70.33
N GLU A 197 32.04 -44.00 71.18
CA GLU A 197 30.60 -44.13 70.95
C GLU A 197 29.89 -42.78 71.03
N THR A 198 30.26 -41.91 71.98
CA THR A 198 29.71 -40.54 72.06
C THR A 198 30.14 -39.67 70.87
N LEU A 199 31.39 -39.79 70.41
CA LEU A 199 31.86 -39.09 69.21
C LEU A 199 31.15 -39.61 67.95
N ARG A 200 30.93 -40.93 67.87
CA ARG A 200 30.19 -41.56 66.76
C ARG A 200 28.75 -41.06 66.71
N SER A 201 28.04 -41.01 67.84
CA SER A 201 26.66 -40.51 67.87
C SER A 201 26.57 -39.04 67.48
N ARG A 202 27.53 -38.22 67.94
CA ARG A 202 27.63 -36.80 67.53
C ARG A 202 27.92 -36.64 66.04
N ASN A 203 28.83 -37.44 65.47
CA ASN A 203 29.13 -37.40 64.04
C ASN A 203 27.95 -37.85 63.18
N LEU A 204 27.17 -38.84 63.64
CA LEU A 204 25.94 -39.25 62.95
C LEU A 204 24.89 -38.14 62.96
N ALA A 205 24.67 -37.50 64.11
CA ALA A 205 23.74 -36.36 64.21
C ALA A 205 24.17 -35.20 63.29
N LEU A 206 25.46 -34.88 63.24
CA LEU A 206 26.01 -33.84 62.35
C LEU A 206 25.84 -34.21 60.87
N ALA A 207 25.99 -35.50 60.52
CA ALA A 207 25.78 -35.97 59.15
C ALA A 207 24.32 -35.87 58.72
N GLU A 208 23.36 -36.13 59.62
CA GLU A 208 21.94 -35.91 59.36
C GLU A 208 21.62 -34.42 59.18
N GLU A 209 22.19 -33.54 60.01
CA GLU A 209 22.02 -32.09 59.88
C GLU A 209 22.58 -31.57 58.55
N LEU A 210 23.77 -32.03 58.15
CA LEU A 210 24.36 -31.69 56.84
C LEU A 210 23.50 -32.17 55.67
N LYS A 211 22.88 -33.34 55.79
CA LYS A 211 21.96 -33.85 54.78
C LYS A 211 20.71 -32.97 54.66
N LEU A 212 20.10 -32.59 55.78
CA LEU A 212 18.95 -31.68 55.80
C LEU A 212 19.31 -30.32 55.22
N LEU A 213 20.48 -29.78 55.58
CA LEU A 213 20.96 -28.51 55.05
C LEU A 213 21.20 -28.58 53.53
N HIS A 214 21.74 -29.70 53.04
CA HIS A 214 21.92 -29.93 51.61
C HIS A 214 20.58 -29.97 50.86
N GLU A 215 19.58 -30.68 51.39
CA GLU A 215 18.23 -30.72 50.82
C GLU A 215 17.58 -29.32 50.80
N GLN A 216 17.80 -28.50 51.84
CA GLN A 216 17.36 -27.09 51.85
C GLN A 216 18.08 -26.24 50.80
N CYS A 217 19.40 -26.40 50.65
CA CYS A 217 20.16 -25.71 49.61
C CYS A 217 19.65 -26.05 48.20
N ASP A 218 19.34 -27.32 47.93
CA ASP A 218 18.76 -27.75 46.66
C ASP A 218 17.38 -27.15 46.42
N LEU A 219 16.55 -27.05 47.46
CA LEU A 219 15.24 -26.41 47.39
C LEU A 219 15.36 -24.91 47.08
N TYR A 220 16.26 -24.20 47.76
CA TYR A 220 16.52 -22.79 47.47
C TYR A 220 17.07 -22.58 46.06
N LYS A 221 17.95 -23.45 45.59
CA LYS A 221 18.47 -23.39 44.22
C LYS A 221 17.34 -23.50 43.19
N ARG A 222 16.42 -24.47 43.36
CA ARG A 222 15.23 -24.60 42.50
C ARG A 222 14.32 -23.38 42.55
N GLN A 223 14.13 -22.77 43.74
CA GLN A 223 13.35 -21.54 43.88
C GLN A 223 14.01 -20.35 43.17
N ILE A 224 15.34 -20.23 43.26
CA ILE A 224 16.10 -19.21 42.56
C ILE A 224 15.97 -19.39 41.04
N ASP A 225 16.10 -20.62 40.55
CA ASP A 225 15.95 -20.94 39.11
C ASP A 225 14.52 -20.64 38.60
N ASP A 226 13.49 -20.96 39.38
CA ASP A 226 12.08 -20.62 39.05
C ASP A 226 11.85 -19.11 39.04
N LEU A 227 12.37 -18.38 40.04
CA LEU A 227 12.29 -16.92 40.09
C LEU A 227 13.05 -16.27 38.93
N ALA A 228 14.22 -16.77 38.58
CA ALA A 228 14.99 -16.30 37.42
C ALA A 228 14.21 -16.54 36.11
N GLY A 229 13.58 -17.72 35.96
CA GLY A 229 12.70 -18.03 34.83
C GLY A 229 11.50 -17.09 34.73
N LYS A 230 10.82 -16.82 35.86
CA LYS A 230 9.71 -15.85 35.93
C LYS A 230 10.17 -14.43 35.62
N SER A 231 11.32 -14.02 36.13
CA SER A 231 11.90 -12.70 35.88
C SER A 231 12.21 -12.50 34.39
N ASN A 232 12.86 -13.48 33.75
CA ASN A 232 13.15 -13.45 32.32
C ASN A 232 11.86 -13.39 31.47
N ALA A 233 10.83 -14.17 31.83
CA ALA A 233 9.54 -14.11 31.15
C ALA A 233 8.86 -12.73 31.28
N GLN A 234 9.02 -12.04 32.41
CA GLN A 234 8.55 -10.66 32.59
C GLN A 234 9.38 -9.66 31.79
N PHE A 235 10.71 -9.83 31.72
CA PHE A 235 11.56 -8.99 30.86
C PHE A 235 11.17 -9.09 29.39
N SER A 236 10.94 -10.29 28.86
CA SER A 236 10.47 -10.44 27.48
C SER A 236 9.09 -9.79 27.26
N LYS A 237 8.19 -9.82 28.25
CA LYS A 237 6.92 -9.07 28.17
C LYS A 237 7.15 -7.57 28.16
N LEU A 238 8.08 -7.07 28.97
CA LEU A 238 8.43 -5.65 29.06
C LEU A 238 9.03 -5.15 27.74
N GLU A 239 9.93 -5.91 27.13
CA GLU A 239 10.50 -5.61 25.80
C GLU A 239 9.40 -5.50 24.73
N ASN A 240 8.47 -6.48 24.68
CA ASN A 240 7.33 -6.42 23.77
C ASN A 240 6.44 -5.17 24.00
N ILE A 241 6.24 -4.77 25.27
CA ILE A 241 5.48 -3.56 25.60
C ILE A 241 6.23 -2.31 25.15
N ILE A 242 7.55 -2.25 25.35
CA ILE A 242 8.40 -1.14 24.92
C ILE A 242 8.37 -1.00 23.39
N GLU A 243 8.53 -2.11 22.65
CA GLU A 243 8.43 -2.10 21.18
C GLU A 243 7.06 -1.58 20.71
N ARG A 244 5.97 -2.05 21.32
CA ARG A 244 4.62 -1.55 21.02
C ARG A 244 4.46 -0.07 21.35
N ALA A 245 5.05 0.40 22.45
CA ALA A 245 4.99 1.81 22.83
C ALA A 245 5.75 2.70 21.84
N ILE A 246 6.90 2.25 21.33
CA ILE A 246 7.68 2.94 20.30
C ILE A 246 6.86 3.05 18.99
N VAL A 247 6.24 1.96 18.56
CA VAL A 247 5.36 1.97 17.36
C VAL A 247 4.18 2.92 17.56
N LEU A 248 3.53 2.87 18.73
CA LEU A 248 2.40 3.75 19.04
C LEU A 248 2.80 5.24 19.07
N ASP A 249 3.98 5.58 19.58
CA ASP A 249 4.51 6.96 19.55
C ASP A 249 4.76 7.44 18.13
N ALA A 250 5.32 6.58 17.27
CA ALA A 250 5.51 6.88 15.85
C ALA A 250 4.16 7.10 15.13
N ASP A 251 3.16 6.25 15.39
CA ASP A 251 1.81 6.39 14.84
C ASP A 251 1.11 7.67 15.32
N ALA A 252 1.26 8.01 16.61
CA ALA A 252 0.70 9.23 17.17
C ALA A 252 1.32 10.50 16.54
N LYS A 253 2.64 10.50 16.31
CA LYS A 253 3.33 11.58 15.59
C LYS A 253 2.86 11.70 14.14
N ALA A 254 2.74 10.57 13.43
CA ALA A 254 2.23 10.56 12.06
C ALA A 254 0.77 11.06 11.96
N LEU A 255 -0.08 10.69 12.94
CA LEU A 255 -1.45 11.20 13.02
C LEU A 255 -1.48 12.71 13.29
N HIS A 256 -0.63 13.18 14.21
CA HIS A 256 -0.51 14.61 14.50
C HIS A 256 -0.10 15.41 13.25
N GLU A 257 0.90 14.94 12.49
CA GLU A 257 1.31 15.57 11.23
C GLU A 257 0.18 15.60 10.20
N ARG A 258 -0.61 14.52 10.09
CA ARG A 258 -1.79 14.48 9.22
C ARG A 258 -2.85 15.49 9.64
N MET A 259 -3.12 15.64 10.94
CA MET A 259 -4.07 16.62 11.46
C MET A 259 -3.60 18.05 11.16
N VAL A 260 -2.34 18.37 11.41
CA VAL A 260 -1.75 19.68 11.06
C VAL A 260 -1.85 19.93 9.55
N GLY A 261 -1.57 18.91 8.72
CA GLY A 261 -1.74 18.99 7.26
C GLY A 261 -3.19 19.22 6.84
N PHE A 262 -4.15 18.59 7.53
CA PHE A 262 -5.58 18.78 7.28
C PHE A 262 -6.05 20.18 7.67
N ASP A 263 -5.62 20.71 8.82
CA ASP A 263 -5.95 22.07 9.27
C ASP A 263 -5.40 23.14 8.32
N ARG A 264 -4.19 22.93 7.77
CA ARG A 264 -3.65 23.80 6.72
C ARG A 264 -4.51 23.78 5.46
N LYS A 265 -4.98 22.60 5.03
CA LYS A 265 -5.86 22.46 3.85
C LYS A 265 -7.23 23.11 4.10
N LEU A 266 -7.81 22.94 5.28
CA LEU A 266 -9.05 23.62 5.67
C LEU A 266 -8.86 25.14 5.65
N SER A 267 -7.80 25.64 6.27
CA SER A 267 -7.49 27.07 6.28
C SER A 267 -7.28 27.64 4.88
N SER A 268 -6.67 26.88 3.97
CA SER A 268 -6.52 27.26 2.56
C SER A 268 -7.87 27.31 1.84
N ARG A 269 -8.71 26.28 2.03
CA ARG A 269 -10.06 26.24 1.45
C ARG A 269 -10.96 27.35 1.98
N GLU A 270 -10.87 27.68 3.27
CA GLU A 270 -11.59 28.79 3.89
C GLU A 270 -11.23 30.12 3.19
N LYS A 271 -9.94 30.36 2.96
CA LYS A 271 -9.45 31.53 2.22
C LYS A 271 -9.92 31.55 0.76
N GLU A 272 -9.87 30.41 0.07
CA GLU A 272 -10.37 30.28 -1.29
C GLU A 272 -11.88 30.57 -1.37
N ILE A 273 -12.67 30.02 -0.45
CA ILE A 273 -14.11 30.29 -0.35
C ILE A 273 -14.39 31.76 -0.09
N GLU A 274 -13.66 32.39 0.84
CA GLU A 274 -13.82 33.81 1.14
C GLU A 274 -13.44 34.69 -0.07
N SER A 275 -12.36 34.35 -0.78
CA SER A 275 -11.98 35.04 -2.02
C SER A 275 -13.03 34.85 -3.12
N GLY A 276 -13.56 33.63 -3.28
CA GLY A 276 -14.60 33.31 -4.25
C GLY A 276 -15.91 34.03 -3.94
N ARG A 277 -16.28 34.18 -2.65
CA ARG A 277 -17.43 34.99 -2.23
C ARG A 277 -17.29 36.45 -2.62
N LYS A 278 -16.10 37.04 -2.47
CA LYS A 278 -15.81 38.40 -2.91
C LYS A 278 -15.94 38.54 -4.43
N THR A 279 -15.34 37.62 -5.20
CA THR A 279 -15.45 37.62 -6.66
C THR A 279 -16.89 37.45 -7.14
N ILE A 280 -17.67 36.56 -6.52
CA ILE A 280 -19.10 36.38 -6.84
C ILE A 280 -19.88 37.67 -6.55
N ALA A 281 -19.61 38.36 -5.44
CA ALA A 281 -20.25 39.62 -5.11
C ALA A 281 -19.91 40.72 -6.14
N GLU A 282 -18.63 40.84 -6.52
CA GLU A 282 -18.16 41.79 -7.55
C GLU A 282 -18.81 41.49 -8.91
N VAL A 283 -18.78 40.23 -9.36
CA VAL A 283 -19.38 39.80 -10.62
C VAL A 283 -20.89 40.03 -10.61
N SER A 284 -21.58 39.76 -9.50
CA SER A 284 -23.01 40.04 -9.38
C SER A 284 -23.31 41.54 -9.50
N GLN A 285 -22.47 42.40 -8.93
CA GLN A 285 -22.61 43.85 -9.04
C GLN A 285 -22.38 44.33 -10.48
N ILE A 286 -21.36 43.80 -11.16
CA ILE A 286 -21.09 44.09 -12.57
C ILE A 286 -22.28 43.65 -13.44
N LEU A 287 -22.76 42.41 -13.29
CA LEU A 287 -23.92 41.89 -14.03
C LEU A 287 -25.17 42.77 -13.85
N LYS A 288 -25.44 43.25 -12.63
CA LYS A 288 -26.55 44.19 -12.39
C LYS A 288 -26.33 45.53 -13.10
N ALA A 289 -25.11 46.07 -13.10
CA ALA A 289 -24.80 47.31 -13.78
C ALA A 289 -24.93 47.16 -15.31
N THR A 290 -24.35 46.10 -15.88
CA THR A 290 -24.45 45.79 -17.31
C THR A 290 -25.88 45.51 -17.75
N GLY A 291 -26.68 44.82 -16.91
CA GLY A 291 -28.10 44.60 -17.19
C GLY A 291 -28.88 45.92 -17.31
N LYS A 292 -28.60 46.88 -16.41
CA LYS A 292 -29.22 48.21 -16.45
C LYS A 292 -28.78 49.02 -17.67
N GLU A 293 -27.52 48.89 -18.07
CA GLU A 293 -26.99 49.54 -19.28
C GLU A 293 -27.61 48.96 -20.56
N ALA A 294 -27.77 47.64 -20.65
CA ALA A 294 -28.45 46.98 -21.76
C ALA A 294 -29.92 47.42 -21.88
N GLU A 295 -30.63 47.52 -20.76
CA GLU A 295 -32.01 48.03 -20.73
C GLU A 295 -32.10 49.47 -21.26
N ASN A 296 -31.20 50.35 -20.83
CA ASN A 296 -31.11 51.73 -21.32
C ASN A 296 -30.84 51.80 -22.83
N LEU A 297 -29.94 50.95 -23.35
CA LEU A 297 -29.64 50.90 -24.78
C LEU A 297 -30.84 50.43 -25.62
N VAL A 298 -31.64 49.48 -25.12
CA VAL A 298 -32.87 49.03 -25.78
C VAL A 298 -33.91 50.15 -25.86
N VAL A 299 -34.04 50.97 -24.80
CA VAL A 299 -34.93 52.14 -24.81
C VAL A 299 -34.47 53.18 -25.84
N GLN A 300 -33.18 53.52 -25.85
CA GLN A 300 -32.60 54.48 -26.81
C GLN A 300 -32.75 54.00 -28.26
N ALA A 301 -32.51 52.72 -28.53
CA ALA A 301 -32.67 52.16 -29.87
C ALA A 301 -34.12 52.28 -30.39
N LYS A 302 -35.14 52.02 -29.54
CA LYS A 302 -36.56 52.18 -29.92
C LYS A 302 -36.94 53.64 -30.19
N GLU A 303 -36.35 54.58 -29.48
CA GLU A 303 -36.60 56.00 -29.67
C GLU A 303 -36.02 56.51 -31.00
N VAL A 304 -34.77 56.12 -31.30
CA VAL A 304 -34.04 56.49 -32.52
C VAL A 304 -34.65 55.87 -33.78
N LEU A 305 -35.04 54.58 -33.75
CA LEU A 305 -35.69 53.94 -34.90
C LEU A 305 -37.04 54.58 -35.26
N GLY A 306 -37.84 55.00 -34.26
CA GLY A 306 -39.11 55.66 -34.52
C GLY A 306 -38.97 57.09 -35.07
N THR A 307 -38.01 57.86 -34.55
CA THR A 307 -37.77 59.25 -34.98
C THR A 307 -37.09 59.34 -36.34
N ALA A 308 -36.09 58.48 -36.63
CA ALA A 308 -35.36 58.51 -37.89
C ALA A 308 -36.25 58.15 -39.11
N THR A 309 -37.22 57.26 -38.93
CA THR A 309 -38.09 56.81 -40.03
C THR A 309 -39.13 57.86 -40.43
N ALA A 310 -39.76 58.54 -39.46
CA ALA A 310 -40.69 59.65 -39.72
C ALA A 310 -39.97 60.89 -40.28
N ALA A 311 -38.75 61.17 -39.81
CA ALA A 311 -37.91 62.25 -40.33
C ALA A 311 -37.49 61.99 -41.79
N GLY A 312 -37.04 60.77 -42.12
CA GLY A 312 -36.62 60.44 -43.49
C GLY A 312 -37.76 60.49 -44.52
N LEU A 313 -38.96 60.04 -44.15
CA LEU A 313 -40.15 60.12 -45.02
C LEU A 313 -40.59 61.57 -45.27
N SER A 314 -40.68 62.40 -44.22
CA SER A 314 -41.04 63.82 -44.36
C SER A 314 -39.99 64.60 -45.17
N GLU A 315 -38.70 64.32 -44.98
CA GLU A 315 -37.62 64.93 -45.77
C GLU A 315 -37.73 64.59 -47.29
N SER A 316 -38.12 63.37 -47.62
CA SER A 316 -38.33 62.98 -49.03
C SER A 316 -39.50 63.74 -49.69
N PHE A 317 -40.60 63.97 -48.96
CA PHE A 317 -41.77 64.70 -49.48
C PHE A 317 -41.53 66.20 -49.61
N ILE A 318 -40.78 66.82 -48.69
CA ILE A 318 -40.44 68.25 -48.82
C ILE A 318 -39.49 68.50 -49.98
N LYS A 319 -38.56 67.57 -50.25
CA LYS A 319 -37.66 67.65 -51.40
C LYS A 319 -38.43 67.57 -52.72
N GLU A 320 -39.42 66.69 -52.83
CA GLU A 320 -40.29 66.62 -54.02
C GLU A 320 -41.22 67.83 -54.16
N LYS A 321 -41.77 68.33 -53.05
CA LYS A 321 -42.52 69.59 -53.05
C LYS A 321 -41.67 70.75 -53.57
N ALA A 322 -40.43 70.87 -53.11
CA ALA A 322 -39.50 71.91 -53.56
C ALA A 322 -39.16 71.77 -55.06
N SER A 323 -38.97 70.53 -55.54
CA SER A 323 -38.75 70.23 -56.97
C SER A 323 -39.95 70.68 -57.83
N LEU A 324 -41.17 70.47 -57.34
CA LEU A 324 -42.40 70.89 -58.01
C LEU A 324 -42.63 72.41 -57.96
N ASP A 325 -42.28 73.08 -56.86
CA ASP A 325 -42.33 74.54 -56.75
C ASP A 325 -41.41 75.22 -57.78
N GLU A 326 -40.21 74.67 -57.98
CA GLU A 326 -39.29 75.16 -59.01
C GLU A 326 -39.88 74.98 -60.42
N LYS A 327 -40.44 73.80 -60.72
CA LYS A 327 -41.11 73.51 -61.99
C LYS A 327 -42.31 74.43 -62.23
N LEU A 328 -43.13 74.67 -61.21
CA LEU A 328 -44.27 75.60 -61.26
C LEU A 328 -43.82 77.03 -61.52
N GLY A 329 -42.73 77.48 -60.90
CA GLY A 329 -42.14 78.79 -61.16
C GLY A 329 -41.68 78.94 -62.62
N ARG A 330 -41.06 77.90 -63.18
CA ARG A 330 -40.64 77.87 -64.59
C ARG A 330 -41.82 77.84 -65.55
N LEU A 331 -42.85 77.04 -65.25
CA LEU A 331 -44.10 76.99 -66.01
C LEU A 331 -44.84 78.32 -65.97
N ARG A 332 -44.90 79.00 -64.82
CA ARG A 332 -45.50 80.33 -64.71
C ARG A 332 -44.81 81.33 -65.64
N LYS A 333 -43.48 81.33 -65.68
CA LYS A 333 -42.71 82.14 -66.64
C LYS A 333 -43.05 81.76 -68.09
N SER A 334 -43.15 80.46 -68.40
CA SER A 334 -43.51 79.97 -69.73
C SER A 334 -44.93 80.37 -70.16
N ILE A 335 -45.90 80.40 -69.24
CA ILE A 335 -47.25 80.93 -69.50
C ILE A 335 -47.15 82.40 -69.92
N TYR A 336 -46.44 83.25 -69.16
CA TYR A 336 -46.29 84.66 -69.51
C TYR A 336 -45.59 84.86 -70.87
N VAL A 337 -44.56 84.07 -71.17
CA VAL A 337 -43.89 84.09 -72.48
C VAL A 337 -44.85 83.67 -73.60
N SER A 338 -45.66 82.62 -73.39
CA SER A 338 -46.65 82.17 -74.39
C SER A 338 -47.74 83.20 -74.65
N ILE A 339 -48.21 83.90 -73.61
CA ILE A 339 -49.17 85.02 -73.73
C ILE A 339 -48.52 86.18 -74.50
N GLY A 340 -47.25 86.49 -74.24
CA GLY A 340 -46.49 87.47 -75.01
C GLY A 340 -46.36 87.08 -76.50
N PHE A 341 -46.10 85.81 -76.79
CA PHE A 341 -46.02 85.29 -78.16
C PHE A 341 -47.39 85.31 -78.87
N LEU A 342 -48.48 85.02 -78.16
CA LEU A 342 -49.84 85.20 -78.65
C LEU A 342 -50.11 86.67 -79.01
N PHE A 343 -49.75 87.60 -78.12
CA PHE A 343 -49.92 89.03 -78.35
C PHE A 343 -49.10 89.51 -79.55
N LEU A 344 -47.86 89.05 -79.70
CA LEU A 344 -47.01 89.34 -80.85
C LEU A 344 -47.57 88.74 -82.14
N SER A 345 -48.08 87.50 -82.09
CA SER A 345 -48.74 86.82 -83.21
C SER A 345 -49.97 87.60 -83.70
N VAL A 346 -50.76 88.16 -82.77
CA VAL A 346 -51.89 89.05 -83.11
C VAL A 346 -51.42 90.34 -83.79
N LEU A 347 -50.39 90.99 -83.25
CA LEU A 347 -49.83 92.22 -83.83
C LEU A 347 -49.27 92.04 -85.25
N ILE A 348 -48.64 90.88 -85.51
CA ILE A 348 -48.16 90.51 -86.86
C ILE A 348 -49.35 90.27 -87.79
N ALA A 349 -50.36 89.52 -87.33
CA ALA A 349 -51.55 89.23 -88.13
C ALA A 349 -52.37 90.48 -88.50
N THR A 350 -52.33 91.54 -87.69
CA THR A 350 -53.02 92.82 -87.96
C THR A 350 -52.16 93.84 -88.73
N ASN A 351 -50.93 93.50 -89.13
CA ASN A 351 -49.99 94.40 -89.80
C ASN A 351 -49.74 95.72 -89.03
N SER A 352 -49.87 95.70 -87.71
CA SER A 352 -49.78 96.90 -86.87
C SER A 352 -48.34 97.32 -86.57
N LEU A 353 -47.35 96.45 -86.85
CA LEU A 353 -45.92 96.74 -86.65
C LEU A 353 -45.32 97.28 -87.97
N PRO A 354 -44.97 98.58 -88.05
CA PRO A 354 -44.55 99.21 -89.31
C PRO A 354 -43.25 98.62 -89.86
N PHE A 355 -42.35 98.13 -89.01
CA PHE A 355 -41.05 97.56 -89.40
C PHE A 355 -41.14 96.15 -90.03
N LEU A 356 -42.24 95.42 -89.85
CA LEU A 356 -42.42 94.08 -90.44
C LEU A 356 -43.18 94.10 -91.77
N LYS A 357 -43.78 95.23 -92.14
CA LYS A 357 -44.57 95.36 -93.38
C LYS A 357 -43.74 95.10 -94.64
N GLU A 358 -42.46 95.48 -94.64
CA GLU A 358 -41.57 95.28 -95.80
C GLU A 358 -41.14 93.83 -96.00
N VAL A 359 -41.08 93.03 -94.93
CA VAL A 359 -40.60 91.63 -95.00
C VAL A 359 -41.74 90.64 -95.20
N ILE A 360 -42.89 90.88 -94.58
CA ILE A 360 -44.05 89.99 -94.65
C ILE A 360 -45.26 90.82 -95.08
N SER A 361 -45.42 90.99 -96.39
CA SER A 361 -46.60 91.64 -96.97
C SER A 361 -47.80 90.68 -96.97
N LEU A 362 -48.49 90.58 -95.84
CA LEU A 362 -49.78 89.91 -95.76
C LEU A 362 -50.85 90.80 -96.41
N PRO A 363 -51.68 90.29 -97.34
CA PRO A 363 -52.67 91.09 -98.04
C PRO A 363 -53.55 91.85 -97.05
N SER A 364 -53.59 93.17 -97.24
CA SER A 364 -54.38 94.10 -96.45
C SER A 364 -55.86 93.87 -96.75
N VAL A 365 -56.66 93.66 -95.70
CA VAL A 365 -58.11 93.51 -95.80
C VAL A 365 -58.70 94.91 -95.90
N GLY A 366 -58.95 95.38 -97.11
CA GLY A 366 -59.59 96.67 -97.34
C GLY A 366 -60.00 96.86 -98.80
N SER A 367 -61.33 96.87 -99.01
CA SER A 367 -62.06 97.27 -100.23
C SER A 367 -62.12 96.22 -101.35
N ALA A 368 -63.02 95.24 -101.16
CA ALA A 368 -63.41 94.33 -102.22
C ALA A 368 -64.28 95.06 -103.26
N THR A 369 -63.67 95.51 -104.36
CA THR A 369 -64.38 95.97 -105.55
C THR A 369 -64.06 95.05 -106.72
N GLY A 370 -64.93 94.06 -106.94
CA GLY A 370 -65.37 93.70 -108.29
C GLY A 370 -64.55 92.75 -109.15
N GLU A 371 -63.51 92.05 -108.66
CA GLU A 371 -62.85 90.99 -109.45
C GLU A 371 -62.70 89.66 -108.68
N THR A 372 -63.03 88.55 -109.35
CA THR A 372 -63.22 87.18 -108.81
C THR A 372 -61.99 86.56 -108.14
N ASN A 373 -60.83 87.20 -108.21
CA ASN A 373 -59.60 86.79 -107.53
C ASN A 373 -59.47 87.31 -106.08
N GLU A 374 -60.37 88.18 -105.59
CA GLU A 374 -60.22 88.78 -104.25
C GLU A 374 -60.79 87.94 -103.10
N VAL A 375 -61.85 87.16 -103.31
CA VAL A 375 -62.40 86.27 -102.26
C VAL A 375 -61.38 85.20 -101.86
N LEU A 376 -60.65 84.66 -102.84
CA LEU A 376 -59.59 83.69 -102.59
C LEU A 376 -58.41 84.33 -101.83
N LYS A 377 -58.07 85.59 -102.13
CA LYS A 377 -57.06 86.37 -101.38
C LYS A 377 -57.51 86.68 -99.95
N PHE A 378 -58.80 86.93 -99.71
CA PHE A 378 -59.34 87.15 -98.37
C PHE A 378 -59.32 85.88 -97.51
N ILE A 379 -59.79 84.75 -98.06
CA ILE A 379 -59.83 83.46 -97.34
C ILE A 379 -58.40 82.95 -97.09
N SER A 380 -57.50 83.04 -98.08
CA SER A 380 -56.09 82.68 -97.87
C SER A 380 -55.42 83.60 -96.84
N GLY A 381 -55.71 84.91 -96.86
CA GLY A 381 -55.23 85.86 -95.86
C GLY A 381 -55.69 85.53 -94.44
N MET A 382 -56.96 85.15 -94.25
CA MET A 382 -57.50 84.76 -92.94
C MET A 382 -56.96 83.40 -92.48
N ALA A 383 -56.83 82.42 -93.38
CA ALA A 383 -56.27 81.11 -93.07
C ALA A 383 -54.81 81.21 -92.61
N ILE A 384 -54.00 82.06 -93.25
CA ILE A 384 -52.60 82.31 -92.84
C ILE A 384 -52.56 82.96 -91.45
N ARG A 385 -53.43 83.93 -91.15
CA ARG A 385 -53.51 84.56 -89.82
C ARG A 385 -53.89 83.55 -88.74
N ILE A 386 -54.86 82.67 -88.99
CA ILE A 386 -55.22 81.59 -88.07
C ILE A 386 -54.06 80.62 -87.90
N ALA A 387 -53.38 80.24 -88.98
CA ALA A 387 -52.21 79.35 -88.93
C ALA A 387 -51.04 79.96 -88.11
N ILE A 388 -50.91 81.29 -88.09
CA ILE A 388 -49.91 82.01 -87.27
C ILE A 388 -50.32 82.10 -85.79
N MET A 389 -51.62 82.21 -85.49
CA MET A 389 -52.15 82.26 -84.11
C MET A 389 -52.33 80.88 -83.47
N PHE A 390 -52.54 79.84 -84.26
CA PHE A 390 -52.85 78.52 -83.75
C PHE A 390 -51.73 77.91 -82.87
N PRO A 391 -50.44 77.98 -83.26
CA PRO A 391 -49.35 77.45 -82.44
C PRO A 391 -49.24 78.14 -81.07
N SER A 392 -49.50 79.44 -81.00
CA SER A 392 -49.40 80.21 -79.75
C SER A 392 -50.55 79.87 -78.79
N LEU A 393 -51.78 79.70 -79.29
CA LEU A 393 -52.93 79.23 -78.51
C LEU A 393 -52.71 77.83 -77.93
N VAL A 394 -52.22 76.89 -78.75
CA VAL A 394 -51.93 75.52 -78.30
C VAL A 394 -50.83 75.53 -77.23
N LEU A 395 -49.78 76.35 -77.41
CA LEU A 395 -48.70 76.48 -76.44
C LEU A 395 -49.19 77.02 -75.10
N THR A 396 -50.03 78.07 -75.10
CA THR A 396 -50.62 78.62 -73.88
C THR A 396 -51.55 77.61 -73.19
N ALA A 397 -52.41 76.91 -73.94
CA ALA A 397 -53.29 75.89 -73.38
C ALA A 397 -52.49 74.72 -72.76
N PHE A 398 -51.42 74.28 -73.43
CA PHE A 398 -50.52 73.25 -72.92
C PHE A 398 -49.84 73.67 -71.61
N ASN A 399 -49.29 74.89 -71.57
CA ASN A 399 -48.62 75.41 -70.38
C ASN A 399 -49.56 75.59 -69.19
N ILE A 400 -50.80 76.03 -69.41
CA ILE A 400 -51.83 76.12 -68.36
C ILE A 400 -52.19 74.74 -67.81
N ASN A 401 -52.38 73.74 -68.67
CA ASN A 401 -52.71 72.39 -68.21
C ASN A 401 -51.55 71.76 -67.42
N GLN A 402 -50.31 71.94 -67.88
CA GLN A 402 -49.11 71.49 -67.16
C GLN A 402 -48.95 72.21 -65.82
N TYR A 403 -49.20 73.51 -65.75
CA TYR A 403 -49.17 74.25 -64.49
C TYR A 403 -50.20 73.71 -63.49
N ARG A 404 -51.44 73.45 -63.93
CA ARG A 404 -52.48 72.89 -63.07
C ARG A 404 -52.13 71.50 -62.54
N GLN A 405 -51.59 70.61 -63.38
CA GLN A 405 -51.19 69.27 -62.97
C GLN A 405 -50.09 69.32 -61.91
N ASN A 406 -49.05 70.12 -62.14
CA ASN A 406 -47.95 70.28 -61.17
C ASN A 406 -48.40 70.95 -59.87
N PHE A 407 -49.38 71.85 -59.92
CA PHE A 407 -49.93 72.50 -58.73
C PHE A 407 -50.66 71.51 -57.83
N LEU A 408 -51.50 70.66 -58.41
CA LEU A 408 -52.22 69.61 -57.68
C LEU A 408 -51.27 68.57 -57.10
N LEU A 409 -50.23 68.17 -57.85
CA LEU A 409 -49.16 67.30 -57.33
C LEU A 409 -48.50 67.94 -56.10
N ARG A 410 -48.13 69.21 -56.19
CA ARG A 410 -47.49 69.93 -55.08
C ARG A 410 -48.37 69.94 -53.83
N GLU A 411 -49.67 70.17 -53.98
CA GLU A 411 -50.62 70.18 -52.86
C GLU A 411 -50.69 68.81 -52.17
N GLN A 412 -50.72 67.73 -52.95
CA GLN A 412 -50.71 66.37 -52.40
C GLN A 412 -49.40 66.01 -51.70
N TYR A 413 -48.25 66.41 -52.26
CA TYR A 413 -46.96 66.22 -51.58
C TYR A 413 -46.82 67.06 -50.31
N ALA A 414 -47.40 68.27 -50.29
CA ALA A 414 -47.45 69.09 -49.08
C ALA A 414 -48.31 68.44 -47.98
N TYR A 415 -49.46 67.88 -48.35
CA TYR A 415 -50.30 67.12 -47.41
C TYR A 415 -49.56 65.90 -46.85
N LYS A 416 -48.93 65.10 -47.72
CA LYS A 416 -48.12 63.94 -47.29
C LYS A 416 -46.96 64.32 -46.37
N TYR A 417 -46.29 65.44 -46.66
CA TYR A 417 -45.27 65.98 -45.76
C TYR A 417 -45.84 66.28 -44.37
N THR A 418 -46.98 66.98 -44.30
CA THR A 418 -47.60 67.33 -43.01
C THR A 418 -48.04 66.10 -42.22
N VAL A 419 -48.60 65.10 -42.91
CA VAL A 419 -48.97 63.81 -42.30
C VAL A 419 -47.71 63.13 -41.76
N ALA A 420 -46.68 62.95 -42.58
CA ALA A 420 -45.42 62.30 -42.17
C ALA A 420 -44.70 63.03 -41.01
N ALA A 421 -44.65 64.35 -41.03
CA ALA A 421 -44.02 65.15 -39.98
C ALA A 421 -44.83 65.15 -38.66
N SER A 422 -46.15 64.98 -38.73
CA SER A 422 -47.02 64.95 -37.55
C SER A 422 -46.99 63.63 -36.78
N ILE A 423 -46.52 62.53 -37.39
CA ILE A 423 -46.46 61.19 -36.77
C ILE A 423 -45.66 61.21 -35.46
N ASP A 424 -44.51 61.90 -35.42
CA ASP A 424 -43.70 61.99 -34.19
C ASP A 424 -44.41 62.79 -33.08
N GLY A 425 -45.16 63.84 -33.45
CA GLY A 425 -45.96 64.62 -32.51
C GLY A 425 -47.11 63.81 -31.90
N PHE A 426 -47.80 63.01 -32.72
CA PHE A 426 -48.91 62.17 -32.26
C PHE A 426 -48.44 60.99 -31.41
N ARG A 427 -47.29 60.37 -31.74
CA ARG A 427 -46.67 59.32 -30.92
C ARG A 427 -46.38 59.77 -29.49
N LYS A 428 -45.93 61.02 -29.32
CA LYS A 428 -45.66 61.62 -28.00
C LYS A 428 -46.94 61.90 -27.19
N GLN A 429 -48.06 62.19 -27.86
CA GLN A 429 -49.31 62.56 -27.20
C GLN A 429 -50.22 61.36 -26.88
N ALA A 430 -50.10 60.24 -27.60
CA ALA A 430 -50.95 59.06 -27.42
C ALA A 430 -50.16 57.73 -27.57
N PRO A 431 -49.29 57.38 -26.60
CA PRO A 431 -48.38 56.23 -26.71
C PRO A 431 -49.10 54.87 -26.81
N ASN A 432 -50.32 54.75 -26.27
CA ASN A 432 -51.09 53.50 -26.28
C ASN A 432 -51.72 53.17 -27.65
N HIS A 433 -51.71 54.10 -28.61
CA HIS A 433 -52.28 53.92 -29.94
C HIS A 433 -51.26 54.12 -31.07
N ASP A 434 -49.96 54.10 -30.74
CA ASP A 434 -48.84 54.37 -31.65
C ASP A 434 -48.91 53.51 -32.94
N GLN A 435 -49.13 52.21 -32.79
CA GLN A 435 -49.16 51.28 -33.93
C GLN A 435 -50.36 51.50 -34.86
N ALA A 436 -51.54 51.83 -34.31
CA ALA A 436 -52.75 52.06 -35.10
C ALA A 436 -52.67 53.39 -35.86
N MET A 437 -52.10 54.42 -35.23
CA MET A 437 -51.92 55.75 -35.83
C MET A 437 -50.82 55.74 -36.89
N ALA A 438 -49.70 55.03 -36.64
CA ALA A 438 -48.67 54.83 -37.64
C ALA A 438 -49.22 54.06 -38.86
N ALA A 439 -50.02 53.01 -38.65
CA ALA A 439 -50.63 52.25 -39.74
C ALA A 439 -51.57 53.11 -40.61
N ALA A 440 -52.45 53.90 -40.00
CA ALA A 440 -53.35 54.81 -40.73
C ALA A 440 -52.57 55.89 -41.51
N ALA A 441 -51.51 56.44 -40.90
CA ALA A 441 -50.64 57.39 -41.58
C ALA A 441 -49.88 56.74 -42.75
N PHE A 442 -49.40 55.51 -42.61
CA PHE A 442 -48.74 54.77 -43.70
C PHE A 442 -49.71 54.44 -44.84
N GLU A 443 -50.96 54.07 -44.55
CA GLU A 443 -51.99 53.82 -45.56
C GLU A 443 -52.24 55.08 -46.42
N GLU A 444 -52.37 56.24 -45.77
CA GLU A 444 -52.54 57.53 -46.43
C GLU A 444 -51.29 57.95 -47.23
N LEU A 445 -50.09 57.65 -46.72
CA LEU A 445 -48.83 57.95 -47.39
C LEU A 445 -48.55 57.06 -48.60
N LEU A 446 -49.03 55.81 -48.61
CA LEU A 446 -48.86 54.84 -49.70
C LEU A 446 -49.74 55.14 -50.93
N PHE A 447 -50.81 55.92 -50.77
CA PHE A 447 -51.71 56.27 -51.88
C PHE A 447 -50.99 57.04 -53.00
N ASN A 448 -51.06 56.60 -54.27
CA ASN A 448 -50.33 57.25 -55.36
C ASN A 448 -50.99 58.58 -55.80
N PRO A 449 -50.29 59.73 -55.74
CA PRO A 449 -50.85 61.04 -56.10
C PRO A 449 -51.28 61.15 -57.57
N ILE A 450 -50.65 60.38 -58.47
CA ILE A 450 -50.96 60.39 -59.92
C ILE A 450 -52.35 59.79 -60.20
N THR A 451 -52.83 58.88 -59.35
CA THR A 451 -54.16 58.27 -59.45
C THR A 451 -55.28 59.27 -59.15
N ALA A 452 -55.07 60.18 -58.18
CA ALA A 452 -56.01 61.25 -57.87
C ALA A 452 -56.06 62.37 -58.92
N LEU A 453 -54.99 62.55 -59.72
CA LEU A 453 -55.01 63.47 -60.88
C LEU A 453 -55.95 62.98 -62.00
N LYS A 454 -56.15 61.67 -62.15
CA LYS A 454 -56.99 61.09 -63.22
C LYS A 454 -58.49 61.19 -62.94
N SER A 455 -58.90 61.37 -61.68
CA SER A 455 -60.32 61.41 -61.27
C SER A 455 -60.96 62.80 -61.38
N ILE A 456 -60.24 63.83 -61.82
CA ILE A 456 -60.80 65.17 -62.04
C ILE A 456 -61.40 65.23 -63.46
N PRO A 457 -62.73 65.39 -63.64
CA PRO A 457 -63.34 65.38 -64.97
C PRO A 457 -62.79 66.53 -65.83
N GLN A 458 -62.23 66.20 -66.98
CA GLN A 458 -61.83 67.17 -67.99
C GLN A 458 -63.09 67.87 -68.53
N ARG A 459 -63.34 69.13 -68.13
CA ARG A 459 -64.26 70.00 -68.87
C ARG A 459 -63.69 70.21 -70.27
N GLN A 460 -64.19 69.46 -71.25
CA GLN A 460 -63.89 69.64 -72.66
C GLN A 460 -64.29 71.07 -73.05
N ASN A 461 -63.33 71.86 -73.53
CA ASN A 461 -63.55 73.20 -74.06
C ASN A 461 -64.19 73.06 -75.45
N THR A 462 -65.49 73.33 -75.54
CA THR A 462 -66.39 73.11 -76.69
C THR A 462 -66.02 73.90 -77.96
N TYR A 463 -65.11 74.87 -77.87
CA TYR A 463 -64.75 75.76 -78.99
C TYR A 463 -63.78 75.16 -80.02
N ILE A 464 -62.98 74.15 -79.66
CA ILE A 464 -61.95 73.58 -80.56
C ILE A 464 -62.52 72.45 -81.44
N SER A 465 -63.52 71.71 -80.96
CA SER A 465 -64.12 70.58 -81.67
C SER A 465 -65.04 70.99 -82.83
N GLU A 466 -65.74 72.12 -82.73
CA GLU A 466 -66.74 72.52 -83.75
C GLU A 466 -66.12 73.15 -85.01
N ILE A 467 -64.95 73.79 -84.90
CA ILE A 467 -64.36 74.54 -86.02
C ILE A 467 -63.33 73.71 -86.81
N ILE A 468 -62.56 72.84 -86.14
CA ILE A 468 -61.42 72.13 -86.76
C ILE A 468 -61.85 70.80 -87.42
N ALA A 469 -62.90 70.16 -86.91
CA ALA A 469 -63.42 68.90 -87.46
C ALA A 469 -63.92 68.99 -88.92
N PRO A 470 -64.69 70.02 -89.35
CA PRO A 470 -65.14 70.09 -90.74
C PRO A 470 -64.02 70.45 -91.73
N ILE A 471 -63.03 71.26 -91.31
CA ILE A 471 -61.90 71.68 -92.16
C ILE A 471 -60.97 70.49 -92.47
N THR A 472 -60.72 69.63 -91.47
CA THR A 472 -59.90 68.42 -91.64
C THR A 472 -60.61 67.34 -92.46
N ALA A 473 -61.95 67.24 -92.37
CA ALA A 473 -62.74 66.36 -93.22
C ALA A 473 -62.74 66.80 -94.71
N ALA A 474 -62.84 68.11 -94.98
CA ALA A 474 -62.80 68.65 -96.34
C ALA A 474 -61.42 68.49 -97.02
N ALA A 475 -60.32 68.69 -96.27
CA ALA A 475 -58.97 68.49 -96.79
C ALA A 475 -58.69 67.02 -97.15
N LYS A 476 -59.23 66.07 -96.36
CA LYS A 476 -59.08 64.63 -96.60
C LYS A 476 -59.87 64.16 -97.83
N ALA A 477 -61.05 64.74 -98.09
CA ALA A 477 -61.83 64.48 -99.29
C ALA A 477 -61.15 65.02 -100.57
N ALA A 478 -60.50 66.19 -100.49
CA ALA A 478 -59.77 66.78 -101.61
C ALA A 478 -58.48 65.99 -101.97
N MET A 479 -57.76 65.45 -100.97
CA MET A 479 -56.59 64.60 -101.22
C MET A 479 -56.97 63.24 -101.84
N LYS A 480 -58.13 62.68 -101.48
CA LYS A 480 -58.62 61.44 -102.08
C LYS A 480 -58.98 61.61 -103.56
N LYS A 481 -59.65 62.71 -103.93
CA LYS A 481 -60.00 63.00 -105.33
C LYS A 481 -58.76 63.20 -106.23
N ARG A 482 -57.68 63.76 -105.68
CA ARG A 482 -56.40 63.96 -106.39
C ARG A 482 -55.60 62.67 -106.57
N SER A 483 -55.72 61.72 -105.64
CA SER A 483 -55.16 60.37 -105.73
C SER A 483 -55.80 59.55 -106.86
N ASP A 484 -57.13 59.62 -106.95
CA ASP A 484 -57.91 58.86 -107.95
C ASP A 484 -57.70 59.40 -109.39
N GLU A 485 -57.39 60.69 -109.55
CA GLU A 485 -57.06 61.30 -110.87
C GLU A 485 -55.64 60.94 -111.35
N THR A 486 -54.67 60.75 -110.45
CA THR A 486 -53.32 60.27 -110.80
C THR A 486 -53.26 58.78 -111.17
N GLU A 487 -54.09 57.93 -110.57
CA GLU A 487 -54.14 56.50 -110.92
C GLU A 487 -54.80 56.22 -112.28
N SER A 488 -55.71 57.08 -112.74
CA SER A 488 -56.33 56.94 -114.07
C SER A 488 -55.44 57.37 -115.25
N SER A 489 -54.45 58.24 -115.02
CA SER A 489 -53.50 58.67 -116.07
C SER A 489 -52.30 57.72 -116.24
N GLU A 490 -51.94 56.94 -115.21
CA GLU A 490 -50.94 55.87 -115.32
C GLU A 490 -51.47 54.58 -115.96
N GLN A 491 -52.79 54.32 -115.93
CA GLN A 491 -53.39 53.11 -116.51
C GLN A 491 -53.64 53.17 -118.04
N GLU A 492 -53.69 54.35 -118.66
CA GLU A 492 -53.93 54.43 -120.12
C GLU A 492 -52.64 54.54 -120.95
N ASN A 493 -51.57 55.14 -120.42
CA ASN A 493 -50.24 55.11 -121.07
C ASN A 493 -49.63 53.70 -121.11
N ASN A 494 -50.12 52.77 -120.28
CA ASN A 494 -49.73 51.36 -120.27
C ASN A 494 -50.56 50.46 -121.22
N LYS A 495 -51.48 51.05 -122.01
CA LYS A 495 -52.25 50.36 -123.07
C LYS A 495 -51.81 50.74 -124.50
N ALA A 496 -50.87 51.66 -124.66
CA ALA A 496 -50.37 52.13 -125.96
C ALA A 496 -48.87 51.81 -126.22
N ALA A 497 -48.26 50.99 -125.35
CA ALA A 497 -46.96 50.34 -125.52
C ALA A 497 -47.16 48.83 -125.45
#